data_AF-A0A2D6F7C3-F1
#
_entry.id   AF-A0A2D6F7C3-F1
#
_cell.length_a   1.000
_cell.length_b   1.000
_cell.length_c   1.000
_cell.angle_alpha   90.00
_cell.angle_beta   90.00
_cell.angle_gamma   90.00
#
_symmetry.space_group_name_H-M   'P 1'
#
loop_
_entity.id
_entity.type
_entity.pdbx_description
1 polymer ?
#
loop_
_entity_poly.entity_id
_entity_poly.type
_entity_poly.pdbx_seq_one_letter_code
_entity_poly.pdbx_strand_id
1 'polypeptide(L)'
;MAKRGSGEGSIYKRSDGRWAGVVDLGWLDGKRNRKSMYAKTRKEVHEKLNMALDAHRKELSFQSDRLTVREFLSDWLRESVKPKVRLRTYQSYAEIVRIHLEPSLGRIRLSKLTPRDVQKLINSKLNDGLSPRRVQYVHAVLRSALGRAEKWGIIARNVAKLADIPKVEQPEINPFDPSEARLFVKTIAGERLEALYLLAIATGLRQAEVLGLSWEDIDFGKSQCTVRKTLQRIDGEFRFVEPKTIRSRRTLALSDIVISSLRERKGKQIGEMLVAGDK
;
A
#
# COMPACT_ATOMS: atom_id res chain seq x y z
N MET A 1 20.67 -43.08 -13.30
CA MET A 1 20.48 -42.19 -12.13
C MET A 1 18.98 -42.04 -11.88
N ALA A 2 18.48 -42.49 -10.73
CA ALA A 2 17.04 -42.46 -10.43
C ALA A 2 16.52 -41.01 -10.32
N LYS A 3 15.40 -40.75 -11.00
CA LYS A 3 14.71 -39.46 -11.07
C LYS A 3 14.21 -39.07 -9.67
N ARG A 4 14.54 -37.86 -9.22
CA ARG A 4 14.28 -37.37 -7.86
C ARG A 4 12.79 -37.13 -7.62
N GLY A 5 12.27 -37.51 -6.46
CA GLY A 5 10.88 -37.26 -6.05
C GLY A 5 10.62 -35.77 -5.78
N SER A 6 9.47 -35.27 -6.22
CA SER A 6 9.03 -33.89 -5.99
C SER A 6 8.84 -33.65 -4.48
N GLY A 7 9.56 -32.68 -3.90
CA GLY A 7 9.49 -32.31 -2.47
C GLY A 7 10.65 -32.79 -1.58
N GLU A 8 11.61 -33.57 -2.10
CA GLU A 8 12.69 -34.22 -1.32
C GLU A 8 13.98 -33.38 -1.12
N GLY A 9 13.95 -32.08 -1.42
CA GLY A 9 15.11 -31.27 -1.78
C GLY A 9 16.26 -31.05 -0.78
N SER A 10 16.41 -31.83 0.30
CA SER A 10 17.42 -31.56 1.33
C SER A 10 17.90 -32.78 2.13
N ILE A 11 17.63 -34.02 1.70
CA ILE A 11 18.16 -35.21 2.41
C ILE A 11 19.53 -35.61 1.85
N TYR A 12 20.58 -35.53 2.68
CA TYR A 12 21.96 -35.86 2.31
C TYR A 12 22.67 -36.67 3.40
N LYS A 13 23.70 -37.41 3.00
CA LYS A 13 24.55 -38.18 3.92
C LYS A 13 25.69 -37.30 4.43
N ARG A 14 25.91 -37.29 5.74
CA ARG A 14 26.96 -36.52 6.42
C ARG A 14 28.26 -37.33 6.53
N SER A 15 29.35 -36.62 6.84
CA SER A 15 30.67 -37.21 7.08
C SER A 15 30.69 -38.18 8.27
N ASP A 16 29.78 -38.04 9.23
CA ASP A 16 29.61 -38.92 10.40
C ASP A 16 28.77 -40.19 10.11
N GLY A 17 28.46 -40.45 8.83
CA GLY A 17 27.69 -41.61 8.40
C GLY A 17 26.17 -41.50 8.56
N ARG A 18 25.65 -40.47 9.25
CA ARG A 18 24.21 -40.23 9.42
C ARG A 18 23.60 -39.54 8.21
N TRP A 19 22.30 -39.76 8.02
CA TRP A 19 21.49 -38.98 7.08
C TRP A 19 20.94 -37.74 7.78
N ALA A 20 20.93 -36.62 7.07
CA ALA A 20 20.39 -35.34 7.52
C ALA A 20 19.35 -34.83 6.54
N GLY A 21 18.32 -34.17 7.05
CA GLY A 21 17.30 -33.50 6.26
C GLY A 21 16.86 -32.21 6.93
N VAL A 22 16.49 -31.20 6.14
CA VAL A 22 16.00 -29.92 6.65
C VAL A 22 14.60 -29.67 6.11
N VAL A 23 13.66 -29.38 7.01
CA VAL A 23 12.30 -28.99 6.64
C VAL A 23 12.04 -27.52 6.97
N ASP A 24 11.49 -26.79 5.99
CA ASP A 24 11.00 -25.42 6.16
C ASP A 24 9.53 -25.48 6.58
N LEU A 25 9.26 -25.09 7.82
CA LEU A 25 7.94 -25.02 8.42
C LEU A 25 7.32 -23.62 8.23
N GLY A 26 7.81 -22.81 7.29
CA GLY A 26 7.27 -21.48 7.03
C GLY A 26 7.77 -20.44 8.02
N TRP A 27 6.86 -19.73 8.67
CA TRP A 27 7.17 -18.64 9.61
C TRP A 27 6.58 -18.90 10.98
N LEU A 28 7.32 -18.53 12.01
CA LEU A 28 6.85 -18.44 13.39
C LEU A 28 7.32 -17.09 13.94
N ASP A 29 6.39 -16.26 14.40
CA ASP A 29 6.67 -14.92 14.97
C ASP A 29 7.61 -14.05 14.10
N GLY A 30 7.44 -14.12 12.79
CA GLY A 30 8.20 -13.33 11.84
C GLY A 30 9.61 -13.83 11.52
N LYS A 31 10.03 -14.97 12.07
CA LYS A 31 11.28 -15.67 11.71
C LYS A 31 10.98 -16.94 10.91
N ARG A 32 11.89 -17.30 9.99
CA ARG A 32 11.78 -18.56 9.24
C ARG A 32 11.97 -19.73 10.20
N ASN A 33 11.00 -20.64 10.25
CA ASN A 33 11.05 -21.81 11.11
C ASN A 33 11.59 -23.00 10.32
N ARG A 34 12.87 -23.32 10.50
CA ARG A 34 13.52 -24.47 9.83
C ARG A 34 14.00 -25.46 10.88
N LYS A 35 13.68 -26.74 10.71
CA LYS A 35 14.14 -27.81 11.60
C LYS A 35 15.00 -28.80 10.84
N SER A 36 16.16 -29.11 11.41
CA SER A 36 17.07 -30.15 10.90
C SER A 36 16.83 -31.44 11.67
N MET A 37 16.71 -32.55 10.95
CA MET A 37 16.49 -33.89 11.50
C MET A 37 17.60 -34.83 11.04
N TYR A 38 17.94 -35.79 11.90
CA TYR A 38 19.02 -36.75 11.65
C TYR A 38 18.56 -38.18 11.95
N ALA A 39 19.03 -39.14 11.15
CA ALA A 39 18.76 -40.56 11.37
C ALA A 39 19.82 -41.47 10.73
N LYS A 40 19.76 -42.77 11.01
CA LYS A 40 20.75 -43.74 10.47
C LYS A 40 20.44 -44.11 9.01
N THR A 41 19.18 -44.02 8.61
CA THR A 41 18.74 -44.31 7.24
C THR A 41 18.07 -43.10 6.58
N ARG A 42 18.12 -43.05 5.25
CA ARG A 42 17.41 -42.04 4.46
C ARG A 42 15.91 -42.08 4.72
N LYS A 43 15.34 -43.28 4.85
CA LYS A 43 13.91 -43.51 5.09
C LYS A 43 13.46 -42.93 6.44
N GLU A 44 14.21 -43.19 7.51
CA GLU A 44 13.92 -42.62 8.83
C GLU A 44 13.96 -41.08 8.84
N VAL A 45 14.92 -40.46 8.13
CA VAL A 45 14.95 -38.99 8.01
C VAL A 45 13.69 -38.50 7.30
N HIS A 46 13.32 -39.14 6.18
CA HIS A 46 12.12 -38.76 5.42
C HIS A 46 10.85 -38.85 6.28
N GLU A 47 10.67 -39.94 7.03
CA GLU A 47 9.54 -40.10 7.96
C GLU A 47 9.52 -39.01 9.04
N LYS A 48 10.66 -38.70 9.65
CA LYS A 48 10.77 -37.62 10.64
C LYS A 48 10.42 -36.25 10.06
N LEU A 49 10.81 -35.96 8.82
CA LEU A 49 10.45 -34.70 8.15
C LEU A 49 8.93 -34.63 7.89
N ASN A 50 8.31 -35.71 7.41
CA ASN A 50 6.87 -35.76 7.17
C ASN A 50 6.07 -35.61 8.48
N MET A 51 6.46 -36.30 9.55
CA MET A 51 5.84 -36.15 10.86
C MET A 51 5.93 -34.71 11.38
N ALA A 52 7.07 -34.05 11.20
CA ALA A 52 7.24 -32.65 11.58
C ALA A 52 6.34 -31.70 10.76
N LEU A 53 6.18 -31.96 9.45
CA LEU A 53 5.25 -31.21 8.60
C LEU A 53 3.81 -31.37 9.03
N ASP A 54 3.38 -32.60 9.30
CA ASP A 54 2.01 -32.90 9.67
C ASP A 54 1.66 -32.35 11.05
N ALA A 55 2.57 -32.45 12.02
CA ALA A 55 2.42 -31.83 13.33
C ALA A 55 2.25 -30.30 13.20
N HIS A 56 3.10 -29.67 12.38
CA HIS A 56 3.01 -28.23 12.17
C HIS A 56 1.72 -27.82 11.43
N ARG A 57 1.28 -28.58 10.42
CA ARG A 57 0.01 -28.35 9.73
C ARG A 57 -1.19 -28.44 10.69
N LYS A 58 -1.18 -29.40 11.61
CA LYS A 58 -2.23 -29.54 12.64
C LYS A 58 -2.27 -28.33 13.57
N GLU A 59 -1.11 -27.86 14.02
CA GLU A 59 -0.99 -26.67 14.87
C GLU A 59 -1.52 -25.40 14.17
N LEU A 60 -1.09 -25.16 12.92
CA LEU A 60 -1.60 -24.04 12.11
C LEU A 60 -3.10 -24.13 11.87
N SER A 61 -3.61 -25.33 11.60
CA SER A 61 -5.05 -25.56 11.42
C SER A 61 -5.80 -25.18 12.69
N PHE A 62 -5.30 -25.54 13.87
CA PHE A 62 -5.95 -25.21 15.13
C PHE A 62 -6.02 -23.70 15.38
N GLN A 63 -4.92 -22.96 15.15
CA GLN A 63 -4.92 -21.51 15.33
C GLN A 63 -5.85 -20.80 14.34
N SER A 64 -5.80 -21.17 13.06
CA SER A 64 -6.62 -20.57 12.02
C SER A 64 -8.11 -20.95 12.06
N ASP A 65 -8.47 -22.02 12.76
CA ASP A 65 -9.87 -22.44 12.91
C ASP A 65 -10.62 -21.68 14.01
N ARG A 66 -9.90 -20.99 14.90
CA ARG A 66 -10.46 -20.17 15.99
C ARG A 66 -10.88 -18.77 15.55
N LEU A 67 -10.40 -18.31 14.39
CA LEU A 67 -10.65 -16.97 13.89
C LEU A 67 -11.39 -17.01 12.56
N THR A 68 -12.41 -16.18 12.46
CA THR A 68 -12.99 -15.78 11.18
C THR A 68 -12.11 -14.75 10.47
N VAL A 69 -12.29 -14.62 9.15
CA VAL A 69 -11.60 -13.57 8.39
C VAL A 69 -11.95 -12.17 8.94
N ARG A 70 -13.19 -11.94 9.39
CA ARG A 70 -13.59 -10.66 9.99
C ARG A 70 -12.76 -10.35 11.25
N GLU A 71 -12.72 -11.27 12.20
CA GLU A 71 -12.00 -11.09 13.46
C GLU A 71 -10.53 -10.81 13.21
N PHE A 72 -9.91 -11.62 12.34
CA PHE A 72 -8.51 -11.43 11.97
C PHE A 72 -8.26 -10.07 11.30
N LEU A 73 -9.12 -9.62 10.38
CA LEU A 73 -8.96 -8.32 9.71
C LEU A 73 -9.10 -7.15 10.69
N SER A 74 -10.01 -7.25 11.65
CA SER A 74 -10.21 -6.25 12.71
C SER A 74 -8.96 -6.12 13.59
N ASP A 75 -8.44 -7.26 14.07
CA ASP A 75 -7.21 -7.31 14.86
C ASP A 75 -6.00 -6.81 14.06
N TRP A 76 -5.89 -7.21 12.79
CA TRP A 76 -4.83 -6.75 11.92
C TRP A 76 -4.86 -5.23 11.72
N LEU A 77 -6.04 -4.64 11.49
CA LEU A 77 -6.19 -3.20 11.37
C LEU A 77 -5.77 -2.46 12.65
N ARG A 78 -6.23 -2.94 13.80
CA ARG A 78 -5.97 -2.32 15.12
C ARG A 78 -4.51 -2.45 15.54
N GLU A 79 -3.96 -3.66 15.50
CA GLU A 79 -2.65 -3.98 16.10
C GLU A 79 -1.48 -3.78 15.13
N SER A 80 -1.69 -3.97 13.83
CA SER A 80 -0.60 -3.92 12.84
C SER A 80 -0.61 -2.67 11.97
N VAL A 81 -1.80 -2.23 11.52
CA VAL A 81 -1.91 -1.13 10.55
C VAL A 81 -1.92 0.22 11.26
N LYS A 82 -2.86 0.44 12.19
CA LYS A 82 -3.08 1.71 12.88
C LYS A 82 -1.80 2.31 13.52
N PRO A 83 -0.92 1.54 14.18
CA PRO A 83 0.27 2.10 14.81
C PRO A 83 1.39 2.48 13.82
N LYS A 84 1.33 2.00 12.57
CA LYS A 84 2.46 2.08 11.63
C LYS A 84 2.20 2.95 10.41
N VAL A 85 0.95 3.09 10.00
CA VAL A 85 0.60 3.82 8.77
C VAL A 85 -0.01 5.18 9.08
N ARG A 86 0.14 6.12 8.13
CA ARG A 86 -0.55 7.41 8.22
C ARG A 86 -2.07 7.23 8.20
N LEU A 87 -2.77 8.16 8.85
CA LEU A 87 -4.23 8.13 9.02
C LEU A 87 -5.01 7.83 7.73
N ARG A 88 -4.69 8.50 6.62
CA ARG A 88 -5.35 8.27 5.32
C ARG A 88 -5.19 6.83 4.80
N THR A 89 -4.04 6.22 5.01
CA THR A 89 -3.80 4.82 4.61
C THR A 89 -4.63 3.88 5.48
N TYR A 90 -4.69 4.13 6.79
CA TYR A 90 -5.52 3.35 7.72
C TYR A 90 -7.00 3.44 7.33
N GLN A 91 -7.51 4.65 7.07
CA GLN A 91 -8.88 4.87 6.61
C GLN A 91 -9.19 4.11 5.32
N SER A 92 -8.28 4.17 4.35
CA SER A 92 -8.45 3.44 3.08
C SER A 92 -8.51 1.93 3.32
N TYR A 93 -7.68 1.39 4.21
CA TYR A 93 -7.71 -0.05 4.52
C TYR A 93 -8.98 -0.44 5.28
N ALA A 94 -9.38 0.36 6.29
CA ALA A 94 -10.58 0.13 7.07
C ALA A 94 -11.85 0.20 6.20
N GLU A 95 -11.91 1.14 5.26
CA GLU A 95 -12.98 1.23 4.27
C GLU A 95 -13.05 -0.04 3.41
N ILE A 96 -11.92 -0.49 2.85
CA ILE A 96 -11.86 -1.71 2.03
C ILE A 96 -12.32 -2.94 2.82
N VAL A 97 -11.86 -3.07 4.07
CA VAL A 97 -12.24 -4.16 4.96
C VAL A 97 -13.74 -4.15 5.19
N ARG A 98 -14.29 -3.03 5.67
CA ARG A 98 -15.71 -2.87 6.02
C ARG A 98 -16.66 -3.05 4.84
N ILE A 99 -16.34 -2.45 3.69
CA ILE A 99 -17.26 -2.39 2.54
C ILE A 99 -17.16 -3.65 1.67
N HIS A 100 -15.96 -4.21 1.50
CA HIS A 100 -15.76 -5.28 0.51
C HIS A 100 -15.36 -6.62 1.12
N LEU A 101 -14.41 -6.65 2.06
CA LEU A 101 -13.87 -7.91 2.57
C LEU A 101 -14.78 -8.56 3.62
N GLU A 102 -15.26 -7.80 4.60
CA GLU A 102 -16.12 -8.33 5.67
C GLU A 102 -17.47 -8.85 5.16
N PRO A 103 -18.18 -8.18 4.24
CA PRO A 103 -19.44 -8.69 3.73
C PRO A 103 -19.27 -9.97 2.90
N SER A 104 -18.15 -10.09 2.18
CA SER A 104 -17.94 -11.18 1.22
C SER A 104 -17.25 -12.41 1.84
N LEU A 105 -16.25 -12.18 2.69
CA LEU A 105 -15.38 -13.24 3.25
C LEU A 105 -15.46 -13.33 4.77
N GLY A 106 -16.05 -12.34 5.45
CA GLY A 106 -15.90 -12.17 6.90
C GLY A 106 -16.41 -13.33 7.74
N ARG A 107 -17.39 -14.10 7.25
CA ARG A 107 -17.94 -15.28 7.94
C ARG A 107 -17.09 -16.55 7.77
N ILE A 108 -16.18 -16.57 6.81
CA ILE A 108 -15.36 -17.73 6.51
C ILE A 108 -14.29 -17.85 7.60
N ARG A 109 -14.07 -19.06 8.13
CA ARG A 109 -12.93 -19.34 9.01
C ARG A 109 -11.63 -19.17 8.26
N LEU A 110 -10.62 -18.59 8.89
CA LEU A 110 -9.35 -18.32 8.24
C LEU A 110 -8.68 -19.60 7.72
N SER A 111 -8.86 -20.73 8.43
CA SER A 111 -8.45 -22.10 8.03
C SER A 111 -9.13 -22.61 6.75
N LYS A 112 -10.34 -22.13 6.46
CA LYS A 112 -11.20 -22.58 5.34
C LYS A 112 -11.17 -21.64 4.15
N LEU A 113 -10.54 -20.46 4.27
CA LEU A 113 -10.45 -19.52 3.17
C LEU A 113 -9.63 -20.11 2.01
N THR A 114 -10.25 -20.23 0.83
CA THR A 114 -9.61 -20.83 -0.34
C THR A 114 -9.28 -19.78 -1.41
N PRO A 115 -8.38 -20.09 -2.37
CA PRO A 115 -8.19 -19.24 -3.55
C PRO A 115 -9.48 -19.01 -4.34
N ARG A 116 -10.39 -20.00 -4.36
CA ARG A 116 -11.69 -19.91 -5.04
C ARG A 116 -12.59 -18.85 -4.41
N ASP A 117 -12.56 -18.71 -3.08
CA ASP A 117 -13.33 -17.67 -2.39
C ASP A 117 -12.80 -16.27 -2.73
N VAL A 118 -11.47 -16.13 -2.81
CA VAL A 118 -10.84 -14.88 -3.25
C VAL A 118 -11.20 -14.55 -4.70
N GLN A 119 -11.21 -15.54 -5.60
CA GLN A 119 -11.62 -15.32 -6.99
C GLN A 119 -13.09 -14.92 -7.10
N LYS A 120 -13.98 -15.54 -6.31
CA LYS A 120 -15.40 -15.16 -6.24
C LYS A 120 -15.58 -13.71 -5.79
N LEU A 121 -14.82 -13.26 -4.78
CA LEU A 121 -14.80 -11.86 -4.35
C LEU A 121 -14.41 -10.95 -5.52
N ILE A 122 -13.30 -11.24 -6.21
CA ILE A 122 -12.81 -10.43 -7.34
C ILE A 122 -13.89 -10.31 -8.42
N ASN A 123 -14.44 -11.45 -8.85
CA ASN A 123 -15.45 -11.48 -9.91
C ASN A 123 -16.74 -10.76 -9.49
N SER A 124 -17.20 -10.94 -8.25
CA SER A 124 -18.35 -10.20 -7.71
C SER A 124 -18.11 -8.70 -7.74
N LYS A 125 -16.92 -8.22 -7.36
CA LYS A 125 -16.65 -6.76 -7.38
C LYS A 125 -16.56 -6.18 -8.78
N LEU A 126 -16.07 -6.93 -9.75
CA LEU A 126 -16.16 -6.52 -11.16
C LEU A 126 -17.62 -6.45 -11.63
N ASN A 127 -18.43 -7.45 -11.27
CA ASN A 127 -19.87 -7.47 -11.63
C ASN A 127 -20.68 -6.37 -10.92
N ASP A 128 -20.28 -5.98 -9.71
CA ASP A 128 -20.86 -4.84 -8.96
C ASP A 128 -20.47 -3.48 -9.59
N GLY A 129 -19.69 -3.45 -10.69
CA GLY A 129 -19.31 -2.25 -11.41
C GLY A 129 -18.07 -1.53 -10.87
N LEU A 130 -17.29 -2.15 -9.98
CA LEU A 130 -16.03 -1.54 -9.53
C LEU A 130 -15.00 -1.56 -10.65
N SER A 131 -14.25 -0.46 -10.76
CA SER A 131 -13.15 -0.40 -11.71
C SER A 131 -12.08 -1.47 -11.43
N PRO A 132 -11.40 -2.01 -12.46
CA PRO A 132 -10.31 -2.98 -12.28
C PRO A 132 -9.25 -2.51 -11.29
N ARG A 133 -8.97 -1.20 -11.26
CA ARG A 133 -8.01 -0.61 -10.33
C ARG A 133 -8.48 -0.69 -8.87
N ARG A 134 -9.76 -0.45 -8.61
CA ARG A 134 -10.33 -0.58 -7.25
C ARG A 134 -10.34 -2.04 -6.82
N VAL A 135 -10.67 -2.98 -7.72
CA VAL A 135 -10.63 -4.42 -7.44
C VAL A 135 -9.22 -4.90 -7.12
N GLN A 136 -8.20 -4.44 -7.86
CA GLN A 136 -6.79 -4.70 -7.51
C GLN A 136 -6.45 -4.17 -6.11
N TYR A 137 -6.99 -3.01 -5.72
CA TYR A 137 -6.74 -2.45 -4.39
C TYR A 137 -7.43 -3.26 -3.28
N VAL A 138 -8.67 -3.73 -3.49
CA VAL A 138 -9.36 -4.66 -2.58
C VAL A 138 -8.51 -5.93 -2.37
N HIS A 139 -8.03 -6.53 -3.47
CA HIS A 139 -7.15 -7.69 -3.43
C HIS A 139 -5.83 -7.40 -2.70
N ALA A 140 -5.21 -6.25 -2.96
CA ALA A 140 -3.94 -5.87 -2.34
C ALA A 140 -4.05 -5.75 -0.81
N VAL A 141 -5.16 -5.20 -0.30
CA VAL A 141 -5.43 -5.11 1.16
C VAL A 141 -5.57 -6.50 1.75
N LEU A 142 -6.37 -7.39 1.14
CA LEU A 142 -6.52 -8.77 1.60
C LEU A 142 -5.19 -9.52 1.58
N ARG A 143 -4.43 -9.39 0.48
CA ARG A 143 -3.10 -9.99 0.34
C ARG A 143 -2.13 -9.49 1.40
N SER A 144 -2.18 -8.21 1.76
CA SER A 144 -1.36 -7.64 2.83
C SER A 144 -1.72 -8.24 4.19
N ALA A 145 -3.00 -8.33 4.52
CA ALA A 145 -3.49 -8.92 5.77
C ALA A 145 -3.09 -10.40 5.88
N LEU A 146 -3.37 -11.21 4.86
CA LEU A 146 -3.00 -12.63 4.86
C LEU A 146 -1.48 -12.84 4.86
N GLY A 147 -0.70 -11.91 4.30
CA GLY A 147 0.75 -11.94 4.40
C GLY A 147 1.24 -11.74 5.83
N ARG A 148 0.51 -10.96 6.64
CA ARG A 148 0.79 -10.81 8.07
C ARG A 148 0.44 -12.08 8.85
N ALA A 149 -0.72 -12.68 8.58
CA ALA A 149 -1.09 -13.98 9.17
C ALA A 149 -0.08 -15.09 8.82
N GLU A 150 0.37 -15.15 7.57
CA GLU A 150 1.40 -16.10 7.13
C GLU A 150 2.72 -15.87 7.88
N LYS A 151 3.14 -14.61 8.03
CA LYS A 151 4.37 -14.25 8.74
C LYS A 151 4.30 -14.54 10.25
N TRP A 152 3.12 -14.49 10.85
CA TRP A 152 2.88 -14.83 12.25
C TRP A 152 2.67 -16.32 12.49
N GLY A 153 2.67 -17.15 11.43
CA GLY A 153 2.41 -18.57 11.58
C GLY A 153 0.96 -18.87 11.98
N ILE A 154 0.01 -18.00 11.63
CA ILE A 154 -1.43 -18.27 11.83
C ILE A 154 -1.95 -19.14 10.68
N ILE A 155 -1.49 -18.88 9.46
CA ILE A 155 -1.85 -19.66 8.26
C ILE A 155 -0.59 -20.19 7.57
N ALA A 156 -0.72 -21.36 6.95
CA ALA A 156 0.38 -21.99 6.21
C ALA A 156 0.78 -21.23 4.94
N ARG A 157 -0.20 -20.62 4.26
CA ARG A 157 0.00 -19.92 3.00
C ARG A 157 -0.99 -18.78 2.82
N ASN A 158 -0.54 -17.70 2.20
CA ASN A 158 -1.41 -16.62 1.76
C ASN A 158 -2.16 -16.99 0.47
N VAL A 159 -3.43 -17.40 0.62
CA VAL A 159 -4.28 -17.83 -0.51
C VAL A 159 -4.62 -16.72 -1.50
N ALA A 160 -4.56 -15.44 -1.11
CA ALA A 160 -4.80 -14.34 -2.04
C ALA A 160 -3.71 -14.21 -3.12
N LYS A 161 -2.51 -14.76 -2.90
CA LYS A 161 -1.45 -14.80 -3.92
C LYS A 161 -1.78 -15.73 -5.10
N LEU A 162 -2.79 -16.59 -4.95
CA LEU A 162 -3.16 -17.63 -5.91
C LEU A 162 -4.41 -17.26 -6.73
N ALA A 163 -4.93 -16.05 -6.59
CA ALA A 163 -6.09 -15.56 -7.33
C ALA A 163 -5.64 -14.70 -8.52
N ASP A 164 -6.41 -14.75 -9.60
CA ASP A 164 -6.19 -13.97 -10.81
C ASP A 164 -6.77 -12.57 -10.64
N ILE A 165 -5.92 -11.56 -10.82
CA ILE A 165 -6.29 -10.15 -10.72
C ILE A 165 -6.58 -9.56 -12.10
N PRO A 166 -7.56 -8.65 -12.22
CA PRO A 166 -7.87 -8.02 -13.50
C PRO A 166 -6.68 -7.17 -13.96
N LYS A 167 -6.45 -7.16 -15.27
CA LYS A 167 -5.49 -6.22 -15.89
C LYS A 167 -6.08 -4.82 -15.82
N VAL A 168 -5.23 -3.86 -15.49
CA VAL A 168 -5.56 -2.43 -15.56
C VAL A 168 -4.74 -1.88 -16.71
N GLU A 169 -5.42 -1.45 -17.76
CA GLU A 169 -4.79 -0.62 -18.79
C GLU A 169 -4.40 0.71 -18.14
N GLN A 170 -3.14 1.09 -18.32
CA GLN A 170 -2.71 2.40 -17.88
C GLN A 170 -3.17 3.38 -18.95
N PRO A 171 -4.04 4.35 -18.61
CA PRO A 171 -4.41 5.37 -19.58
C PRO A 171 -3.13 6.10 -20.01
N GLU A 172 -3.02 6.35 -21.31
CA GLU A 172 -1.96 7.20 -21.82
C GLU A 172 -2.17 8.61 -21.25
N ILE A 173 -1.12 9.12 -20.62
CA ILE A 173 -1.12 10.50 -20.13
C ILE A 173 -0.73 11.35 -21.33
N ASN A 174 -1.63 12.23 -21.77
CA ASN A 174 -1.36 13.23 -22.80
C ASN A 174 -0.95 14.54 -22.10
N PRO A 175 0.35 14.78 -21.88
CA PRO A 175 0.81 16.05 -21.33
C PRO A 175 0.63 17.17 -22.37
N PHE A 176 0.54 18.41 -21.89
CA PHE A 176 0.60 19.56 -22.79
C PHE A 176 1.91 19.61 -23.55
N ASP A 177 1.82 19.87 -24.85
CA ASP A 177 2.96 20.34 -25.61
C ASP A 177 3.28 21.81 -25.28
N PRO A 178 4.46 22.33 -25.67
CA PRO A 178 4.84 23.71 -25.36
C PRO A 178 3.86 24.78 -25.90
N SER A 179 3.20 24.55 -27.02
CA SER A 179 2.21 25.45 -27.60
C SER A 179 0.90 25.45 -26.81
N GLU A 180 0.42 24.27 -26.39
CA GLU A 180 -0.74 24.12 -25.52
C GLU A 180 -0.49 24.72 -24.15
N ALA A 181 0.69 24.52 -23.56
CA ALA A 181 1.06 25.12 -22.29
C ALA A 181 1.07 26.66 -22.38
N ARG A 182 1.60 27.23 -23.46
CA ARG A 182 1.55 28.69 -23.70
C ARG A 182 0.13 29.20 -23.88
N LEU A 183 -0.70 28.48 -24.64
CA LEU A 183 -2.11 28.82 -24.83
C LEU A 183 -2.87 28.80 -23.50
N PHE A 184 -2.64 27.76 -22.68
CA PHE A 184 -3.24 27.64 -21.37
C PHE A 184 -2.83 28.79 -20.45
N VAL A 185 -1.52 29.11 -20.36
CA VAL A 185 -1.02 30.25 -19.58
C VAL A 185 -1.66 31.57 -20.02
N LYS A 186 -1.82 31.79 -21.34
CA LYS A 186 -2.50 32.97 -21.87
C LYS A 186 -3.99 32.99 -21.48
N THR A 187 -4.64 31.83 -21.46
CA THR A 187 -6.09 31.70 -21.20
C THR A 187 -6.43 31.96 -19.73
N ILE A 188 -5.57 31.56 -18.80
CA ILE A 188 -5.79 31.76 -17.36
C ILE A 188 -5.42 33.17 -16.87
N ALA A 189 -4.90 34.03 -17.74
CA ALA A 189 -4.47 35.38 -17.35
C ALA A 189 -5.66 36.20 -16.83
N GLY A 190 -5.52 36.78 -15.64
CA GLY A 190 -6.55 37.54 -14.94
C GLY A 190 -7.49 36.69 -14.07
N GLU A 191 -7.49 35.37 -14.22
CA GLU A 191 -8.33 34.47 -13.43
C GLU A 191 -7.88 34.40 -11.96
N ARG A 192 -8.83 34.12 -11.06
CA ARG A 192 -8.58 34.04 -9.60
C ARG A 192 -7.43 33.07 -9.25
N LEU A 193 -7.31 31.99 -10.00
CA LEU A 193 -6.36 30.90 -9.77
C LEU A 193 -5.14 30.94 -10.70
N GLU A 194 -4.91 32.03 -11.43
CA GLU A 194 -3.80 32.17 -12.37
C GLU A 194 -2.45 31.78 -11.74
N ALA A 195 -2.08 32.42 -10.63
CA ALA A 195 -0.80 32.20 -9.95
C ALA A 195 -0.61 30.74 -9.50
N LEU A 196 -1.70 30.06 -9.13
CA LEU A 196 -1.68 28.65 -8.71
C LEU A 196 -1.33 27.74 -9.89
N TYR A 197 -1.99 27.94 -11.03
CA TYR A 197 -1.75 27.14 -12.22
C TYR A 197 -0.39 27.42 -12.86
N LEU A 198 0.01 28.70 -12.90
CA LEU A 198 1.31 29.09 -13.42
C LEU A 198 2.45 28.48 -12.59
N LEU A 199 2.32 28.49 -11.25
CA LEU A 199 3.25 27.82 -10.36
C LEU A 199 3.30 26.31 -10.63
N ALA A 200 2.14 25.65 -10.76
CA ALA A 200 2.06 24.21 -11.00
C ALA A 200 2.77 23.81 -12.30
N ILE A 201 2.57 24.55 -13.40
CA ILE A 201 3.22 24.30 -14.69
C ILE A 201 4.72 24.56 -14.61
N ALA A 202 5.15 25.66 -13.99
CA ALA A 202 6.56 26.05 -13.96
C ALA A 202 7.42 25.12 -13.09
N THR A 203 6.84 24.56 -12.02
CA THR A 203 7.60 23.81 -11.00
C THR A 203 7.32 22.30 -10.99
N GLY A 204 6.26 21.84 -11.63
CA GLY A 204 5.83 20.44 -11.58
C GLY A 204 5.45 19.96 -10.17
N LEU A 205 5.08 20.88 -9.27
CA LEU A 205 4.66 20.54 -7.92
C LEU A 205 3.36 19.71 -7.95
N ARG A 206 3.24 18.75 -7.04
CA ARG A 206 1.97 17.99 -6.90
C ARG A 206 0.89 18.94 -6.41
N GLN A 207 -0.36 18.71 -6.81
CA GLN A 207 -1.51 19.53 -6.39
C GLN A 207 -1.54 19.79 -4.87
N ALA A 208 -1.35 18.74 -4.06
CA ALA A 208 -1.33 18.87 -2.59
C ALA A 208 -0.13 19.68 -2.06
N GLU A 209 0.99 19.71 -2.79
CA GLU A 209 2.15 20.55 -2.47
C GLU A 209 1.83 22.02 -2.79
N VAL A 210 1.28 22.32 -3.98
CA VAL A 210 0.88 23.68 -4.38
C VAL A 210 -0.16 24.27 -3.41
N LEU A 211 -1.22 23.50 -3.12
CA LEU A 211 -2.26 23.90 -2.15
C LEU A 211 -1.76 23.97 -0.71
N GLY A 212 -0.60 23.38 -0.42
CA GLY A 212 0.02 23.37 0.89
C GLY A 212 0.94 24.56 1.16
N LEU A 213 1.23 25.38 0.13
CA LEU A 213 2.12 26.54 0.25
C LEU A 213 1.43 27.69 0.97
N SER A 214 2.22 28.39 1.77
CA SER A 214 1.86 29.62 2.46
C SER A 214 2.81 30.74 2.06
N TRP A 215 2.48 32.00 2.37
CA TRP A 215 3.33 33.13 1.98
C TRP A 215 4.72 33.11 2.66
N GLU A 216 4.87 32.44 3.81
CA GLU A 216 6.15 32.17 4.48
C GLU A 216 7.04 31.19 3.69
N ASP A 217 6.47 30.41 2.79
CA ASP A 217 7.20 29.45 1.96
C ASP A 217 7.77 30.09 0.69
N ILE A 218 7.46 31.35 0.39
CA ILE A 218 7.89 32.07 -0.82
C ILE A 218 8.91 33.15 -0.45
N ASP A 219 10.15 32.98 -0.91
CA ASP A 219 11.19 34.00 -0.83
C ASP A 219 11.18 34.82 -2.14
N PHE A 220 10.53 35.98 -2.09
CA PHE A 220 10.43 36.91 -3.23
C PHE A 220 11.75 37.62 -3.55
N GLY A 221 12.73 37.63 -2.64
CA GLY A 221 14.04 38.24 -2.85
C GLY A 221 14.99 37.30 -3.56
N LYS A 222 14.90 36.00 -3.28
CA LYS A 222 15.69 34.95 -3.93
C LYS A 222 14.97 34.25 -5.10
N SER A 223 13.74 34.66 -5.39
CA SER A 223 12.86 34.02 -6.37
C SER A 223 12.75 32.51 -6.15
N GLN A 224 12.37 32.08 -4.94
CA GLN A 224 12.33 30.67 -4.55
C GLN A 224 11.06 30.31 -3.78
N CYS A 225 10.63 29.05 -3.87
CA CYS A 225 9.63 28.47 -2.97
C CYS A 225 10.17 27.24 -2.26
N THR A 226 9.78 27.03 -1.00
CA THR A 226 10.15 25.86 -0.21
C THR A 226 8.91 25.02 0.12
N VAL A 227 8.87 23.77 -0.34
CA VAL A 227 7.78 22.85 -0.01
C VAL A 227 7.97 22.31 1.41
N ARG A 228 7.20 22.81 2.38
CA ARG A 228 7.25 22.36 3.78
C ARG A 228 6.10 21.46 4.17
N LYS A 229 4.91 21.73 3.64
CA LYS A 229 3.65 21.09 4.01
C LYS A 229 2.91 20.65 2.75
N THR A 230 1.94 19.76 2.91
CA THR A 230 0.96 19.43 1.87
C THR A 230 -0.43 19.56 2.45
N LEU A 231 -1.39 20.04 1.66
CA LEU A 231 -2.79 20.06 2.04
C LEU A 231 -3.45 18.73 1.69
N GLN A 232 -4.05 18.06 2.67
CA GLN A 232 -4.78 16.82 2.45
C GLN A 232 -6.17 16.92 3.04
N ARG A 233 -7.15 16.31 2.36
CA ARG A 233 -8.50 16.13 2.90
C ARG A 233 -8.54 14.82 3.69
N ILE A 234 -8.85 14.91 4.99
CA ILE A 234 -8.92 13.80 5.94
C ILE A 234 -10.22 13.96 6.73
N ASP A 235 -11.07 12.93 6.72
CA ASP A 235 -12.40 12.96 7.38
C ASP A 235 -13.28 14.17 7.00
N GLY A 236 -13.22 14.56 5.73
CA GLY A 236 -13.97 15.71 5.21
C GLY A 236 -13.31 17.06 5.42
N GLU A 237 -12.33 17.15 6.34
CA GLU A 237 -11.61 18.37 6.70
C GLU A 237 -10.29 18.53 5.93
N PHE A 238 -9.89 19.78 5.70
CA PHE A 238 -8.57 20.08 5.14
C PHE A 238 -7.54 20.22 6.25
N ARG A 239 -6.46 19.44 6.18
CA ARG A 239 -5.37 19.47 7.16
C ARG A 239 -4.02 19.60 6.46
N PHE A 240 -3.17 20.48 7.00
CA PHE A 240 -1.77 20.55 6.62
C PHE A 240 -1.01 19.38 7.25
N VAL A 241 -0.28 18.64 6.44
CA VAL A 241 0.55 17.52 6.90
C VAL A 241 1.93 17.60 6.28
N GLU A 242 2.92 17.11 7.02
CA GLU A 242 4.27 17.01 6.47
C GLU A 242 4.32 16.03 5.28
N PRO A 243 5.14 16.32 4.25
CA PRO A 243 5.33 15.45 3.11
C PRO A 243 5.68 14.01 3.50
N LYS A 244 5.39 13.04 2.61
CA LYS A 244 5.61 11.61 2.89
C LYS A 244 7.07 11.25 3.16
N THR A 245 8.01 11.98 2.59
CA THR A 245 9.44 11.72 2.72
C THR A 245 10.21 13.02 2.94
N ILE A 246 11.32 12.95 3.66
CA ILE A 246 12.22 14.10 3.90
C ILE A 246 12.69 14.69 2.55
N ARG A 247 12.97 13.85 1.55
CA ARG A 247 13.32 14.27 0.18
C ARG A 247 12.26 15.11 -0.52
N SER A 248 11.00 15.06 -0.06
CA SER A 248 9.93 15.90 -0.63
C SER A 248 10.03 17.35 -0.15
N ARG A 249 10.74 17.62 0.96
CA ARG A 249 11.08 18.97 1.41
C ARG A 249 12.20 19.49 0.52
N ARG A 250 11.87 20.43 -0.36
CA ARG A 250 12.80 20.97 -1.36
C ARG A 250 12.52 22.43 -1.61
N THR A 251 13.57 23.15 -2.00
CA THR A 251 13.47 24.51 -2.49
C THR A 251 13.60 24.50 -4.00
N LEU A 252 12.72 25.23 -4.68
CA LEU A 252 12.68 25.35 -6.14
C LEU A 252 12.84 26.82 -6.52
N ALA A 253 13.69 27.07 -7.52
CA ALA A 253 13.77 28.39 -8.15
C ALA A 253 12.49 28.67 -8.94
N LEU A 254 12.04 29.91 -8.90
CA LEU A 254 10.86 30.40 -9.60
C LEU A 254 11.29 31.37 -10.68
N SER A 255 10.71 31.23 -11.87
CA SER A 255 10.86 32.21 -12.95
C SER A 255 10.17 33.54 -12.59
N ASP A 256 10.65 34.64 -13.17
CA ASP A 256 10.13 35.99 -12.90
C ASP A 256 8.62 36.15 -13.16
N ILE A 257 8.09 35.45 -14.17
CA ILE A 257 6.65 35.44 -14.46
C ILE A 257 5.83 34.85 -13.31
N VAL A 258 6.33 33.80 -12.66
CA VAL A 258 5.69 33.18 -11.50
C VAL A 258 5.77 34.11 -10.29
N ILE A 259 6.92 34.72 -10.05
CA ILE A 259 7.11 35.68 -8.95
C ILE A 259 6.18 36.88 -9.09
N SER A 260 6.04 37.40 -10.31
CA SER A 260 5.14 38.52 -10.61
C SER A 260 3.68 38.16 -10.34
N SER A 261 3.21 37.02 -10.86
CA SER A 261 1.84 36.53 -10.64
C SER A 261 1.55 36.23 -9.15
N LEU A 262 2.53 35.67 -8.42
CA LEU A 262 2.44 35.44 -6.97
C LEU A 262 2.34 36.75 -6.17
N ARG A 263 3.11 37.79 -6.54
CA ARG A 263 3.01 39.12 -5.90
C ARG A 263 1.63 39.73 -6.10
N GLU A 264 1.11 39.67 -7.33
CA GLU A 264 -0.22 40.17 -7.64
C GLU A 264 -1.30 39.42 -6.85
N ARG A 265 -1.22 38.08 -6.79
CA ARG A 265 -2.16 37.27 -5.99
C ARG A 265 -2.08 37.61 -4.51
N LYS A 266 -0.88 37.85 -3.96
CA LYS A 266 -0.69 38.27 -2.56
C LYS A 266 -1.38 39.60 -2.29
N GLY A 267 -1.23 40.58 -3.18
CA GLY A 267 -1.91 41.87 -3.10
C GLY A 267 -3.43 41.73 -3.14
N LYS A 268 -3.97 40.99 -4.13
CA LYS A 268 -5.41 40.72 -4.25
C LYS A 268 -5.97 40.03 -3.00
N GLN A 269 -5.26 39.03 -2.47
CA GLN A 269 -5.71 38.32 -1.27
C GLN A 269 -5.75 39.24 -0.03
N ILE A 270 -4.78 40.12 0.15
CA ILE A 270 -4.80 41.10 1.25
C ILE A 270 -6.01 42.03 1.10
N GLY A 271 -6.30 42.51 -0.12
CA GLY A 271 -7.50 43.30 -0.41
C GLY A 271 -8.79 42.55 -0.07
N GLU A 272 -8.91 41.28 -0.49
CA GLU A 272 -10.04 40.41 -0.15
C GLU A 272 -10.22 40.25 1.37
N MET A 273 -9.12 40.10 2.12
CA MET A 273 -9.16 39.99 3.58
C MET A 273 -9.64 41.28 4.25
N LEU A 274 -9.18 42.44 3.76
CA LEU A 274 -9.64 43.74 4.28
C LEU A 274 -11.14 43.95 4.05
N VAL A 275 -11.66 43.54 2.89
CA VAL A 275 -13.10 43.63 2.56
C VAL A 275 -13.93 42.65 3.40
N ALA A 276 -13.42 41.45 3.66
CA ALA A 276 -14.11 40.45 4.45
C ALA A 276 -14.26 40.83 5.94
N GLY A 277 -13.46 41.80 6.42
CA GLY A 277 -13.43 42.22 7.82
C GLY A 277 -12.71 41.21 8.73
N ASP A 278 -12.51 41.60 9.98
CA ASP A 278 -12.01 40.69 11.00
C ASP A 278 -13.10 39.66 11.34
N LYS A 279 -12.75 38.38 11.25
CA LYS A 279 -13.56 37.28 11.78
C LYS A 279 -13.28 37.04 13.25
#